data_AF-A0A2V7TVK0-F1
#
_entry.id   AF-A0A2V7TVK0-F1
#
_cell.length_a   1.000
_cell.length_b   1.000
_cell.length_c   1.000
_cell.angle_alpha   90.00
_cell.angle_beta   90.00
_cell.angle_gamma   90.00
#
_symmetry.space_group_name_H-M   'P 1'
#
loop_
_entity.id
_entity.type
_entity.pdbx_description
1 polymer ?
#
loop_
_entity_poly.entity_id
_entity_poly.type
_entity_poly.pdbx_seq_one_letter_code
_entity_poly.pdbx_strand_id
1 'polypeptide(L)'
;MWDDRAVDWSGFDRVVVRSCWDYHRRLPEFLSWVDSIEAQGVALWNPGRLLRANAHKSYLRELAALGFALVPTAWLSQGSPVALADLLDERGWTDVVVKPAVSASAFRTWRVSRGEAESAETRRAFAELVAAGDLLVQRFAPEIVWPGEWSFVFLGERYSHAVLKRPAAGDFRVQHEFGGRIADEAPSAALRAQAQRIAEWIPRPWLYARIDV
;
A
#
# COMPACT_ATOMS: atom_id res chain seq x y z
N MET A 1 1.45 22.87 -4.48
CA MET A 1 1.81 21.54 -3.95
C MET A 1 1.14 21.39 -2.58
N TRP A 2 0.97 20.20 -1.99
CA TRP A 2 0.25 20.10 -0.70
C TRP A 2 0.99 20.80 0.45
N ASP A 3 2.30 20.91 0.35
CA ASP A 3 3.20 21.56 1.29
C ASP A 3 3.53 23.02 0.92
N ASP A 4 2.79 23.61 -0.02
CA ASP A 4 2.98 25.00 -0.41
C ASP A 4 2.43 25.95 0.66
N ARG A 5 3.33 26.65 1.35
CA ARG A 5 3.01 27.57 2.45
C ARG A 5 2.33 28.86 1.98
N ALA A 6 2.34 29.17 0.69
CA ALA A 6 1.67 30.35 0.15
C ALA A 6 0.16 30.12 -0.08
N VAL A 7 -0.31 28.87 -0.01
CA VAL A 7 -1.72 28.53 -0.20
C VAL A 7 -2.49 28.79 1.08
N ASP A 8 -3.46 29.71 1.02
CA ASP A 8 -4.48 29.87 2.06
C ASP A 8 -5.56 28.80 1.88
N TRP A 9 -5.48 27.76 2.71
CA TRP A 9 -6.41 26.64 2.63
C TRP A 9 -7.81 26.99 3.14
N SER A 10 -7.94 28.00 4.01
CA SER A 10 -9.20 28.42 4.60
C SER A 10 -10.19 29.00 3.58
N GLY A 11 -9.69 29.45 2.42
CA GLY A 11 -10.50 29.94 1.31
C GLY A 11 -11.19 28.87 0.48
N PHE A 12 -10.94 27.58 0.72
CA PHE A 12 -11.57 26.48 -0.02
C PHE A 12 -12.74 25.86 0.75
N ASP A 13 -13.83 25.57 0.06
CA ASP A 13 -14.93 24.80 0.64
C ASP A 13 -14.50 23.38 1.01
N ARG A 14 -13.74 22.72 0.12
CA ARG A 14 -13.32 21.32 0.23
C ARG A 14 -11.93 21.12 -0.35
N VAL A 15 -11.17 20.18 0.22
CA VAL A 15 -9.85 19.78 -0.27
C VAL A 15 -9.85 18.29 -0.61
N VAL A 16 -9.42 17.94 -1.82
CA VAL A 16 -9.29 16.55 -2.28
C VAL A 16 -7.81 16.18 -2.39
N VAL A 17 -7.37 15.22 -1.59
CA VAL A 17 -6.02 14.64 -1.73
C VAL A 17 -6.00 13.77 -2.97
N ARG A 18 -5.07 14.00 -3.90
CA ARG A 18 -4.94 13.22 -5.15
C ARG A 18 -3.54 12.66 -5.33
N SER A 19 -2.56 13.54 -5.57
CA SER A 19 -1.21 13.15 -6.00
C SER A 19 -0.11 13.58 -5.03
N CYS A 20 -0.34 13.44 -3.72
CA CYS A 20 0.68 13.65 -2.69
C CYS A 20 1.63 12.43 -2.63
N TRP A 21 2.24 12.07 -3.77
CA TRP A 21 2.98 10.81 -3.94
C TRP A 21 4.30 10.76 -3.16
N ASP A 22 4.72 11.86 -2.54
CA ASP A 22 5.88 11.95 -1.65
C ASP A 22 5.53 11.75 -0.16
N TYR A 23 4.26 11.60 0.22
CA TYR A 23 3.84 11.52 1.64
C TYR A 23 4.61 10.46 2.43
N HIS A 24 4.91 9.33 1.80
CA HIS A 24 5.58 8.20 2.43
C HIS A 24 7.03 8.51 2.84
N ARG A 25 7.64 9.57 2.27
CA ARG A 25 8.99 10.06 2.61
C ARG A 25 8.96 11.17 3.65
N ARG A 26 7.79 11.78 3.85
CA ARG A 26 7.53 12.98 4.67
C ARG A 26 6.25 12.77 5.49
N LEU A 27 6.14 11.60 6.11
CA LEU A 27 4.90 11.17 6.76
C LEU A 27 4.52 12.13 7.90
N PRO A 28 5.43 12.51 8.82
CA PRO A 28 5.10 13.46 9.87
C PRO A 28 4.56 14.79 9.31
N GLU A 29 5.21 15.34 8.29
CA GLU A 29 4.82 16.59 7.65
C GLU A 29 3.46 16.47 6.96
N PHE A 30 3.21 15.35 6.26
CA PHE A 30 1.94 15.08 5.61
C PHE A 30 0.80 14.97 6.63
N LEU A 31 1.00 14.25 7.74
CA LEU A 31 -0.02 14.13 8.78
C LEU A 31 -0.27 15.46 9.50
N SER A 32 0.78 16.23 9.80
CA SER A 32 0.63 17.59 10.34
C SER A 32 -0.10 18.53 9.37
N TRP A 33 0.11 18.37 8.06
CA TRP A 33 -0.66 19.10 7.06
C TRP A 33 -2.14 18.71 7.11
N VAL A 34 -2.46 17.41 7.13
CA VAL A 34 -3.85 16.94 7.29
C VAL A 34 -4.50 17.53 8.54
N ASP A 35 -3.81 17.50 9.69
CA ASP A 35 -4.29 18.07 10.95
C ASP A 35 -4.53 19.59 10.84
N SER A 36 -3.62 20.31 10.16
CA SER A 36 -3.72 21.75 9.94
C SER A 36 -4.93 22.13 9.09
N ILE A 37 -5.25 21.36 8.05
CA ILE A 37 -6.44 21.60 7.21
C ILE A 37 -7.72 21.42 8.03
N GLU A 38 -7.81 20.34 8.83
CA GLU A 38 -8.97 20.09 9.69
C GLU A 38 -9.12 21.16 10.78
N ALA A 39 -8.02 21.63 11.38
CA ALA A 39 -8.02 22.68 12.39
C ALA A 39 -8.52 24.04 11.84
N GLN A 40 -8.36 24.28 10.55
CA GLN A 40 -8.89 25.46 9.86
C GLN A 40 -10.39 25.34 9.52
N GLY A 41 -11.04 24.22 9.85
CA GLY A 41 -12.45 23.97 9.54
C GLY A 41 -12.70 23.59 8.08
N VAL A 42 -11.64 23.33 7.30
CA VAL A 42 -11.73 22.97 5.88
C VAL A 42 -11.98 21.48 5.77
N ALA A 43 -13.02 21.07 5.04
CA ALA A 43 -13.38 19.67 4.93
C ALA A 43 -12.51 18.92 3.91
N LEU A 44 -11.77 17.91 4.40
CA LEU A 44 -10.98 16.98 3.58
C LEU A 44 -11.81 15.82 3.04
N TRP A 45 -11.72 15.58 1.73
CA TRP A 45 -12.36 14.48 1.01
C TRP A 45 -11.28 13.61 0.32
N ASN A 46 -10.90 12.44 0.82
CA ASN A 46 -11.38 11.67 1.97
C ASN A 46 -11.08 12.34 3.34
N PRO A 47 -11.86 12.02 4.41
CA PRO A 47 -11.62 12.56 5.75
C PRO A 47 -10.22 12.28 6.29
N GLY A 48 -9.66 13.20 7.09
CA GLY A 48 -8.30 13.07 7.63
C GLY A 48 -8.08 11.80 8.45
N ARG A 49 -9.11 11.32 9.18
CA ARG A 49 -9.05 10.04 9.89
C ARG A 49 -8.72 8.85 8.98
N LEU A 50 -9.23 8.85 7.75
CA LEU A 50 -8.94 7.79 6.78
C LEU A 50 -7.57 7.96 6.13
N LEU A 51 -7.12 9.20 5.91
CA LEU A 51 -5.77 9.47 5.44
C LEU A 51 -4.72 8.95 6.45
N ARG A 52 -4.93 9.24 7.75
CA ARG A 52 -4.10 8.74 8.85
C ARG A 52 -4.10 7.20 8.91
N ALA A 53 -5.29 6.58 8.90
CA ALA A 53 -5.42 5.13 8.96
C ALA A 53 -4.83 4.41 7.73
N ASN A 54 -4.94 4.99 6.54
CA ASN A 54 -4.47 4.38 5.29
C ASN A 54 -2.98 4.62 5.00
N ALA A 55 -2.36 5.61 5.64
CA ALA A 55 -0.94 5.93 5.43
C ALA A 55 0.00 4.77 5.81
N HIS A 56 -0.42 3.96 6.79
CA HIS A 56 0.27 2.78 7.29
C HIS A 56 -0.50 1.50 6.92
N LYS A 57 0.18 0.47 6.42
CA LYS A 57 -0.44 -0.80 5.97
C LYS A 57 -0.92 -1.74 7.09
N SER A 58 -1.11 -1.23 8.31
CA SER A 58 -1.64 -2.03 9.43
C SER A 58 -3.10 -2.47 9.22
N TYR A 59 -3.86 -1.75 8.39
CA TYR A 59 -5.23 -2.14 8.00
C TYR A 59 -5.28 -3.54 7.35
N LEU A 60 -4.20 -3.97 6.68
CA LEU A 60 -4.10 -5.32 6.12
C LEU A 60 -4.07 -6.39 7.21
N ARG A 61 -3.47 -6.10 8.38
CA ARG A 61 -3.49 -7.03 9.53
C ARG A 61 -4.91 -7.18 10.10
N GLU A 62 -5.67 -6.09 10.15
CA GLU A 62 -7.07 -6.10 10.58
C GLU A 62 -7.95 -6.87 9.59
N LEU A 63 -7.79 -6.64 8.28
CA LEU A 63 -8.46 -7.41 7.24
C LEU A 63 -8.12 -8.91 7.33
N ALA A 64 -6.85 -9.27 7.57
CA ALA A 64 -6.45 -10.66 7.78
C ALA A 64 -7.19 -11.30 8.97
N ALA A 65 -7.28 -10.58 10.10
CA ALA A 65 -7.99 -11.05 11.29
C ALA A 65 -9.49 -11.24 11.08
N LEU A 66 -10.08 -10.54 10.11
CA LEU A 66 -11.47 -10.69 9.68
C LEU A 66 -11.67 -11.80 8.61
N GLY A 67 -10.62 -12.54 8.27
CA GLY A 67 -10.70 -13.66 7.33
C GLY A 67 -10.65 -13.26 5.85
N PHE A 68 -10.24 -12.03 5.53
CA PHE A 68 -9.96 -11.68 4.14
C PHE A 68 -8.72 -12.45 3.63
N ALA A 69 -8.83 -12.99 2.43
CA ALA A 69 -7.71 -13.65 1.75
C ALA A 69 -6.64 -12.60 1.40
N LEU A 70 -5.51 -12.68 2.08
CA LEU A 70 -4.35 -11.84 1.86
C LEU A 70 -3.13 -12.71 1.62
N VAL A 71 -2.14 -12.13 0.94
CA VAL A 71 -0.82 -12.76 0.81
C VAL A 71 -0.27 -13.06 2.21
N PRO A 72 0.21 -14.28 2.49
CA PRO A 72 0.84 -14.61 3.77
C PRO A 72 1.89 -13.57 4.13
N THR A 73 1.73 -12.92 5.29
CA THR A 73 2.51 -11.75 5.69
C THR A 73 3.06 -11.91 7.10
N ALA A 74 4.37 -11.74 7.25
CA ALA A 74 5.02 -11.50 8.51
C ALA A 74 5.15 -9.99 8.75
N TRP A 75 4.76 -9.54 9.94
CA TRP A 75 4.74 -8.15 10.35
C TRP A 75 5.91 -7.90 11.29
N LEU A 76 6.78 -6.97 10.94
CA LEU A 76 7.95 -6.64 11.75
C LEU A 76 7.83 -5.20 12.21
N SER A 77 7.92 -4.98 13.52
CA SER A 77 8.03 -3.64 14.08
C SER A 77 9.40 -3.05 13.79
N GLN A 78 9.50 -1.72 13.79
CA GLN A 78 10.78 -1.02 13.70
C GLN A 78 11.79 -1.57 14.72
N GLY A 79 13.00 -1.85 14.25
CA GLY A 79 14.08 -2.38 15.08
C GLY A 79 13.92 -3.83 15.52
N SER A 80 12.97 -4.59 14.96
CA SER A 80 12.82 -6.03 15.25
C SER A 80 14.15 -6.78 15.05
N PRO A 81 14.60 -7.59 16.02
CA PRO A 81 15.90 -8.28 15.97
C PRO A 81 15.83 -9.58 15.14
N VAL A 82 15.13 -9.56 14.02
CA VAL A 82 14.87 -10.73 13.18
C VAL A 82 15.87 -10.75 12.02
N ALA A 83 16.48 -11.90 11.74
CA ALA A 83 17.20 -12.11 10.49
C ALA A 83 16.23 -12.61 9.42
N LEU A 84 16.33 -12.07 8.20
CA LEU A 84 15.42 -12.43 7.12
C LEU A 84 15.49 -13.91 6.76
N ALA A 85 16.68 -14.50 6.71
CA ALA A 85 16.86 -15.92 6.42
C ALA A 85 16.12 -16.82 7.43
N ASP A 86 16.30 -16.54 8.73
CA ASP A 86 15.64 -17.28 9.82
C ASP A 86 14.12 -17.16 9.75
N LEU A 87 13.61 -15.95 9.44
CA LEU A 87 12.18 -15.73 9.24
C LEU A 87 11.62 -16.56 8.08
N LEU A 88 12.35 -16.64 6.96
CA LEU A 88 11.93 -17.43 5.80
C LEU A 88 11.97 -18.93 6.11
N ASP A 89 12.96 -19.40 6.87
CA ASP A 89 13.03 -20.80 7.32
C ASP A 89 11.89 -21.17 8.25
N GLU A 90 11.62 -20.34 9.27
CA GLU A 90 10.49 -20.52 10.20
C GLU A 90 9.15 -20.61 9.46
N ARG A 91 9.00 -19.81 8.41
CA ARG A 91 7.75 -19.73 7.63
C ARG A 91 7.69 -20.72 6.47
N GLY A 92 8.79 -21.41 6.16
CA GLY A 92 8.92 -22.25 4.96
C GLY A 92 8.74 -21.48 3.65
N TRP A 93 9.21 -20.22 3.59
CA TRP A 93 9.08 -19.36 2.40
C TRP A 93 10.38 -19.33 1.61
N THR A 94 10.29 -19.59 0.31
CA THR A 94 11.46 -19.60 -0.59
C THR A 94 11.66 -18.31 -1.36
N ASP A 95 10.62 -17.46 -1.43
CA ASP A 95 10.60 -16.24 -2.22
C ASP A 95 9.61 -15.25 -1.59
N VAL A 96 10.07 -14.03 -1.34
CA VAL A 96 9.30 -13.02 -0.61
C VAL A 96 9.47 -11.64 -1.21
N VAL A 97 8.50 -10.77 -0.93
CA VAL A 97 8.59 -9.32 -1.11
C VAL A 97 8.74 -8.67 0.27
N VAL A 98 9.76 -7.84 0.42
CA VAL A 98 9.97 -7.00 1.60
C VAL A 98 9.60 -5.57 1.26
N LYS A 99 8.77 -4.93 2.10
CA LYS A 99 8.40 -3.51 1.92
C LYS A 99 8.10 -2.80 3.25
N PRO A 100 8.33 -1.48 3.33
CA PRO A 100 7.85 -0.68 4.45
C PRO A 100 6.33 -0.68 4.55
N ALA A 101 5.81 -0.63 5.77
CA ALA A 101 4.40 -0.46 6.07
C ALA A 101 3.88 0.91 5.61
N VAL A 102 4.73 1.95 5.65
CA VAL A 102 4.49 3.27 5.04
C VAL A 102 5.22 3.33 3.70
N SER A 103 4.50 3.19 2.60
CA SER A 103 5.11 3.20 1.26
C SER A 103 4.08 3.48 0.17
N ALA A 104 4.55 4.05 -0.94
CA ALA A 104 3.82 4.21 -2.20
C ALA A 104 4.78 3.98 -3.39
N SER A 105 4.26 3.72 -4.58
CA SER A 105 5.05 3.56 -5.82
C SER A 105 6.26 2.61 -5.70
N ALA A 106 6.06 1.46 -5.06
CA ALA A 106 7.11 0.46 -4.78
C ALA A 106 8.34 1.00 -4.02
N PHE A 107 8.19 2.10 -3.27
CA PHE A 107 9.26 2.67 -2.45
C PHE A 107 9.86 1.63 -1.51
N ARG A 108 11.20 1.45 -1.63
CA ARG A 108 12.00 0.46 -0.88
C ARG A 108 11.36 -0.94 -0.83
N THR A 109 10.72 -1.34 -1.93
CA THR A 109 10.10 -2.65 -2.10
C THR A 109 10.98 -3.53 -2.98
N TRP A 110 11.33 -4.72 -2.51
CA TRP A 110 12.23 -5.63 -3.22
C TRP A 110 11.79 -7.08 -3.03
N ARG A 111 12.09 -7.91 -4.03
CA ARG A 111 11.89 -9.36 -4.02
C ARG A 111 13.21 -10.04 -3.72
N VAL A 112 13.17 -11.10 -2.93
CA VAL A 112 14.36 -11.82 -2.47
C VAL A 112 14.02 -13.29 -2.27
N SER A 113 14.84 -14.15 -2.84
CA SER A 113 14.78 -15.58 -2.60
C SER A 113 15.46 -15.95 -1.28
N ARG A 114 15.11 -17.13 -0.74
CA ARG A 114 15.77 -17.66 0.46
C ARG A 114 17.28 -17.79 0.30
N GLY A 115 17.78 -18.15 -0.88
CA GLY A 115 19.22 -18.25 -1.14
C GLY A 115 19.93 -16.90 -1.11
N GLU A 116 19.27 -15.83 -1.56
CA GLU A 116 19.82 -14.47 -1.55
C GLU A 116 19.79 -13.83 -0.15
N ALA A 117 18.86 -14.27 0.71
CA ALA A 117 18.65 -13.72 2.05
C ALA A 117 19.90 -13.77 2.96
N GLU A 118 20.85 -14.69 2.70
CA GLU A 118 22.09 -14.84 3.47
C GLU A 118 23.22 -13.92 3.01
N SER A 119 23.12 -13.35 1.80
CA SER A 119 24.14 -12.47 1.25
C SER A 119 24.38 -11.27 2.19
N ALA A 120 25.64 -10.84 2.31
CA ALA A 120 26.00 -9.71 3.16
C ALA A 120 25.25 -8.43 2.77
N GLU A 121 25.03 -8.23 1.47
CA GLU A 121 24.29 -7.11 0.92
C GLU A 121 22.81 -7.14 1.32
N THR A 122 22.14 -8.29 1.19
CA THR A 122 20.73 -8.42 1.60
C THR A 122 20.56 -8.24 3.10
N ARG A 123 21.44 -8.84 3.91
CA ARG A 123 21.39 -8.68 5.38
C ARG A 123 21.54 -7.23 5.79
N ARG A 124 22.47 -6.49 5.15
CA ARG A 124 22.66 -5.06 5.40
C ARG A 124 21.43 -4.25 4.97
N ALA A 125 20.93 -4.47 3.76
CA ALA A 125 19.77 -3.75 3.23
C ALA A 125 18.51 -3.99 4.09
N PHE A 126 18.30 -5.23 4.54
CA PHE A 126 17.20 -5.58 5.44
C PHE A 126 17.33 -4.90 6.81
N ALA A 127 18.52 -4.92 7.41
CA ALA A 127 18.80 -4.28 8.69
C ALA A 127 18.56 -2.75 8.63
N GLU A 128 19.03 -2.09 7.56
CA GLU A 128 18.78 -0.66 7.33
C GLU A 128 17.28 -0.35 7.11
N LEU A 129 16.53 -1.29 6.55
CA LEU A 129 15.10 -1.13 6.30
C LEU A 129 14.28 -1.27 7.59
N VAL A 130 14.53 -2.32 8.40
CA VAL A 130 13.81 -2.56 9.65
C VAL A 130 14.15 -1.51 10.71
N ALA A 131 15.38 -0.98 10.70
CA ALA A 131 15.76 0.14 11.56
C ALA A 131 15.00 1.43 11.21
N ALA A 132 14.62 1.61 9.94
CA ALA A 132 13.93 2.80 9.45
C ALA A 132 12.42 2.81 9.72
N GLY A 133 11.79 1.65 9.94
CA GLY A 133 10.35 1.58 10.25
C GLY A 133 9.76 0.18 10.18
N ASP A 134 8.47 0.09 10.45
CA ASP A 134 7.70 -1.16 10.38
C ASP A 134 7.70 -1.74 8.96
N LEU A 135 7.84 -3.07 8.85
CA LEU A 135 7.93 -3.81 7.60
C LEU A 135 6.86 -4.88 7.45
N LEU A 136 6.56 -5.16 6.20
CA LEU A 136 5.84 -6.34 5.77
C LEU A 136 6.81 -7.21 4.97
N VAL A 137 6.94 -8.48 5.37
CA VAL A 137 7.58 -9.54 4.58
C VAL A 137 6.46 -10.45 4.11
N GLN A 138 6.23 -10.50 2.80
CA GLN A 138 5.11 -11.22 2.21
C GLN A 138 5.62 -12.34 1.32
N ARG A 139 5.04 -13.54 1.40
CA ARG A 139 5.33 -14.60 0.43
C ARG A 139 5.08 -14.07 -0.99
N PHE A 140 6.00 -14.29 -1.91
CA PHE A 140 5.77 -13.89 -3.30
C PHE A 140 4.55 -14.66 -3.86
N ALA A 141 3.63 -13.92 -4.47
CA ALA A 141 2.43 -14.46 -5.12
C ALA A 141 2.66 -14.41 -6.64
N PRO A 142 2.96 -15.54 -7.31
CA PRO A 142 3.20 -15.58 -8.76
C PRO A 142 2.04 -14.98 -9.58
N GLU A 143 0.84 -15.00 -9.04
CA GLU A 143 -0.38 -14.46 -9.64
C GLU A 143 -0.27 -12.96 -9.96
N ILE A 144 0.56 -12.21 -9.23
CA ILE A 144 0.81 -10.79 -9.50
C ILE A 144 1.51 -10.55 -10.84
N VAL A 145 2.25 -11.55 -11.34
CA VAL A 145 2.89 -11.53 -12.66
C VAL A 145 1.91 -11.97 -13.73
N TRP A 146 1.17 -13.04 -13.45
CA TRP A 146 0.11 -13.52 -14.33
C TRP A 146 -1.01 -14.17 -13.52
N PRO A 147 -2.27 -13.66 -13.60
CA PRO A 147 -2.80 -12.76 -14.63
C PRO A 147 -2.46 -11.27 -14.47
N GLY A 148 -1.95 -10.84 -13.31
CA GLY A 148 -1.70 -9.44 -12.96
C GLY A 148 -2.41 -9.03 -11.65
N GLU A 149 -2.43 -7.73 -11.35
CA GLU A 149 -3.12 -7.16 -10.18
C GLU A 149 -4.36 -6.37 -10.63
N TRP A 150 -5.52 -6.63 -10.01
CA TRP A 150 -6.74 -5.88 -10.27
C TRP A 150 -6.85 -4.67 -9.36
N SER A 151 -7.03 -3.48 -9.93
CA SER A 151 -7.40 -2.27 -9.19
C SER A 151 -8.89 -1.97 -9.36
N PHE A 152 -9.68 -2.14 -8.31
CA PHE A 152 -11.09 -1.77 -8.26
C PHE A 152 -11.25 -0.33 -7.75
N VAL A 153 -11.90 0.52 -8.54
CA VAL A 153 -12.12 1.94 -8.23
C VAL A 153 -13.55 2.16 -7.75
N PHE A 154 -13.68 2.86 -6.63
CA PHE A 154 -14.95 3.26 -6.05
C PHE A 154 -15.02 4.78 -5.95
N LEU A 155 -16.16 5.34 -6.35
CA LEU A 155 -16.46 6.78 -6.32
C LEU A 155 -17.79 6.99 -5.59
N GLY A 156 -17.80 7.89 -4.61
CA GLY A 156 -18.96 8.12 -3.74
C GLY A 156 -19.48 6.83 -3.10
N GLU A 157 -18.57 6.00 -2.57
CA GLU A 157 -18.86 4.71 -1.93
C GLU A 157 -19.47 3.63 -2.84
N ARG A 158 -19.48 3.85 -4.16
CA ARG A 158 -20.03 2.93 -5.16
C ARG A 158 -18.94 2.44 -6.10
N TYR A 159 -19.01 1.15 -6.45
CA TYR A 159 -18.16 0.58 -7.49
C TYR A 159 -18.32 1.37 -8.80
N SER A 160 -17.21 1.76 -9.41
CA SER A 160 -17.18 2.48 -10.68
C SER A 160 -16.66 1.59 -11.80
N HIS A 161 -15.40 1.18 -11.71
CA HIS A 161 -14.73 0.38 -12.73
C HIS A 161 -13.55 -0.39 -12.11
N ALA A 162 -12.95 -1.29 -12.89
CA ALA A 162 -11.73 -1.99 -12.51
C ALA A 162 -10.70 -1.95 -13.65
N VAL A 163 -9.43 -2.09 -13.28
CA VAL A 163 -8.31 -2.07 -14.23
C VAL A 163 -7.39 -3.24 -13.91
N LEU A 164 -7.09 -4.09 -14.88
CA LEU A 164 -6.06 -5.13 -14.73
C LEU A 164 -4.70 -4.52 -15.08
N LYS A 165 -3.76 -4.59 -14.14
CA LYS A 165 -2.39 -4.12 -14.35
C LYS A 165 -1.46 -5.31 -14.43
N ARG A 166 -0.62 -5.36 -15.47
CA ARG A 166 0.40 -6.39 -15.68
C ARG A 166 1.79 -5.77 -15.54
N PRO A 167 2.73 -6.44 -14.86
CA PRO A 167 4.10 -5.94 -14.80
C PRO A 167 4.80 -6.10 -16.15
N ALA A 168 5.94 -5.43 -16.32
CA ALA A 168 6.82 -5.68 -17.44
C ALA A 168 7.42 -7.11 -17.36
N ALA A 169 7.88 -7.64 -18.49
CA ALA A 169 8.53 -8.96 -18.51
C ALA A 169 9.75 -8.97 -17.57
N GLY A 170 9.80 -9.94 -16.66
CA GLY A 170 10.86 -10.06 -15.66
C GLY A 170 10.69 -9.19 -14.40
N ASP A 171 9.61 -8.39 -14.31
CA ASP A 171 9.28 -7.60 -13.12
C ASP A 171 7.99 -8.12 -12.47
N PHE A 172 7.74 -7.74 -11.21
CA PHE A 172 6.50 -8.02 -10.49
C PHE A 172 5.74 -6.73 -10.13
N ARG A 173 6.37 -5.57 -10.34
CA ARG A 173 5.79 -4.26 -10.06
C ARG A 173 4.91 -3.82 -11.23
N VAL A 174 3.66 -3.52 -10.93
CA VAL A 174 2.64 -3.17 -11.94
C VAL A 174 2.53 -1.67 -12.22
N GLN A 175 3.35 -0.84 -11.57
CA GLN A 175 3.31 0.61 -11.77
C GLN A 175 3.89 0.98 -13.14
N HIS A 176 3.29 1.98 -13.79
CA HIS A 176 3.72 2.47 -15.10
C HIS A 176 5.20 2.90 -15.11
N GLU A 177 5.70 3.44 -13.99
CA GLU A 177 7.11 3.82 -13.78
C GLU A 177 8.10 2.65 -13.97
N PHE A 178 7.64 1.40 -13.77
CA PHE A 178 8.41 0.17 -14.01
C PHE A 178 8.00 -0.56 -15.30
N GLY A 179 7.28 0.12 -16.21
CA GLY A 179 6.82 -0.45 -17.48
C GLY A 179 5.55 -1.31 -17.39
N GLY A 180 4.83 -1.25 -16.27
CA GLY A 180 3.54 -1.91 -16.12
C GLY A 180 2.49 -1.40 -17.11
N ARG A 181 1.62 -2.30 -17.58
CA ARG A 181 0.59 -2.02 -18.60
C ARG A 181 -0.80 -2.28 -18.07
N ILE A 182 -1.77 -1.55 -18.62
CA ILE A 182 -3.20 -1.77 -18.38
C ILE A 182 -3.73 -2.72 -19.44
N ALA A 183 -4.42 -3.78 -19.01
CA ALA A 183 -5.17 -4.69 -19.87
C ALA A 183 -6.66 -4.35 -19.82
N ASP A 184 -7.30 -4.42 -20.98
CA ASP A 184 -8.75 -4.18 -21.14
C ASP A 184 -9.50 -5.49 -20.97
N GLU A 185 -9.73 -5.86 -19.70
CA GLU A 185 -10.42 -7.08 -19.30
C GLU A 185 -11.48 -6.76 -18.24
N ALA A 186 -12.48 -7.62 -18.09
CA ALA A 186 -13.49 -7.52 -17.03
C ALA A 186 -13.14 -8.44 -15.85
N PRO A 187 -13.21 -7.96 -14.59
CA PRO A 187 -12.97 -8.82 -13.44
C PRO A 187 -14.11 -9.83 -13.27
N SER A 188 -13.80 -10.98 -12.68
CA SER A 188 -14.83 -11.96 -12.32
C SER A 188 -15.79 -11.42 -11.25
N ALA A 189 -17.01 -11.97 -11.20
CA ALA A 189 -17.98 -11.61 -10.16
C ALA A 189 -17.42 -11.86 -8.74
N ALA A 190 -16.60 -12.91 -8.56
CA ALA A 190 -15.97 -13.22 -7.29
C ALA A 190 -14.95 -12.15 -6.86
N LEU A 191 -14.07 -11.70 -7.76
CA LEU A 191 -13.11 -10.64 -7.47
C LEU A 191 -13.81 -9.32 -7.16
N ARG A 192 -14.85 -8.97 -7.94
CA ARG A 192 -15.68 -7.80 -7.67
C ARG A 192 -16.37 -7.86 -6.31
N ALA A 193 -16.90 -9.03 -5.93
CA ALA A 193 -17.51 -9.23 -4.62
C ALA A 193 -16.49 -9.12 -3.48
N GLN A 194 -15.25 -9.60 -3.68
CA GLN A 194 -14.17 -9.43 -2.71
C GLN A 194 -13.82 -7.95 -2.50
N ALA A 195 -13.62 -7.19 -3.59
CA ALA A 195 -13.35 -5.76 -3.51
C ALA A 195 -14.52 -4.98 -2.86
N GLN A 196 -15.76 -5.35 -3.17
CA GLN A 196 -16.95 -4.76 -2.56
C GLN A 196 -16.99 -4.99 -1.03
N ARG A 197 -16.69 -6.21 -0.55
CA ARG A 197 -16.63 -6.49 0.89
C ARG A 197 -15.54 -5.68 1.61
N ILE A 198 -14.40 -5.47 0.96
CA ILE A 198 -13.34 -4.59 1.51
C ILE A 198 -13.83 -3.15 1.55
N ALA A 199 -14.50 -2.66 0.49
CA ALA A 199 -15.05 -1.29 0.46
C ALA A 199 -16.10 -1.05 1.55
N GLU A 200 -16.91 -2.06 1.87
CA GLU A 200 -17.92 -2.01 2.94
C GLU A 200 -17.30 -1.98 4.34
N TRP A 201 -16.11 -2.54 4.51
CA TRP A 201 -15.36 -2.49 5.76
C TRP A 201 -14.76 -1.10 6.05
N ILE A 202 -14.47 -0.29 5.02
CA ILE A 202 -13.87 1.04 5.19
C ILE A 202 -14.86 1.98 5.89
N PRO A 203 -14.50 2.62 7.02
CA PRO A 203 -15.39 3.54 7.73
C PRO A 203 -15.86 4.71 6.86
N ARG A 204 -17.17 4.93 6.81
CA ARG A 204 -17.82 6.00 6.04
C ARG A 204 -17.88 7.33 6.80
N PRO A 205 -18.09 8.49 6.13
CA PRO A 205 -18.08 8.64 4.67
C PRO A 205 -16.67 8.69 4.06
N TRP A 206 -16.56 8.34 2.78
CA TRP A 206 -15.37 8.58 1.95
C TRP A 206 -15.76 8.92 0.50
N LEU A 207 -14.95 9.78 -0.14
CA LEU A 207 -15.19 10.24 -1.51
C LEU A 207 -14.78 9.20 -2.54
N TYR A 208 -13.60 8.60 -2.40
CA TYR A 208 -13.13 7.59 -3.34
C TYR A 208 -12.16 6.61 -2.69
N ALA A 209 -12.08 5.40 -3.24
CA ALA A 209 -11.14 4.37 -2.82
C ALA A 209 -10.65 3.56 -4.03
N ARG A 210 -9.43 3.02 -3.93
CA ARG A 210 -8.91 2.01 -4.83
C ARG A 210 -8.51 0.79 -4.00
N ILE A 211 -9.00 -0.38 -4.40
CA ILE A 211 -8.73 -1.65 -3.74
C ILE A 211 -7.99 -2.52 -4.75
N ASP A 212 -6.77 -2.90 -4.40
CA ASP A 212 -5.92 -3.75 -5.22
C ASP A 212 -6.08 -5.21 -4.74
N VAL A 213 -6.39 -6.14 -5.67
CA VAL A 213 -6.65 -7.58 -5.43
C VAL A 213 -5.80 -8.43 -6.37
#